data_AF-A0A2N2HDK6-F1
#
_entry.id   AF-A0A2N2HDK6-F1
#
_cell.length_a   1.000
_cell.length_b   1.000
_cell.length_c   1.000
_cell.angle_alpha   90.00
_cell.angle_beta   90.00
_cell.angle_gamma   90.00
#
_symmetry.space_group_name_H-M   'P 1'
#
loop_
_entity.id
_entity.type
_entity.pdbx_description
1 polymer ?
#
loop_
_entity_poly.entity_id
_entity_poly.type
_entity_poly.pdbx_seq_one_letter_code
_entity_poly.pdbx_strand_id
1 'polypeptide(L)'
;MRECLGFKYLHYGRFDMRLLRTFWLSAFLVLFVNMNYSLGGEFCVDTAAELQTALSAAENNGESDVIKVVQGIYNGNFSYSSGQVYRLELIGGYTAGCATQVVDPANSVLDGSGSERTLYLQNSEGGDLTVTGFTLQNGNTAGDGGGVYAECSSAGTAGDVTLSNNIIRMNTSSQGGAGAYARSGSQSGTAGHVVMRNNIITGNSANVGGGVFASSYSVMGTPGTVTFTNNTLTANSATLYGGGALLYAFSSSIPGGILNCYNNIFWSNTSPTGADINLLTTDDSTANAYNNLVSVVNGTWTNSGGNFSADPLFVDAGSGNYHIRISSPCRNAGLATAPEVPQKDFEGDPRVQVDIGADEYFQTGLPGVPLLLLE
;
A
#
# COMPACT_ATOMS: atom_id res chain seq x y z
N MET A 1 63.90 -30.12 42.04
CA MET A 1 64.57 -28.91 41.53
C MET A 1 65.94 -29.32 41.03
N ARG A 2 66.25 -29.01 39.76
CA ARG A 2 67.54 -29.22 39.04
C ARG A 2 67.85 -30.71 38.80
N GLU A 3 68.30 -31.18 37.63
CA GLU A 3 69.06 -30.54 36.56
C GLU A 3 69.04 -31.41 35.28
N CYS A 4 69.24 -30.75 34.14
CA CYS A 4 69.92 -31.18 32.91
C CYS A 4 69.55 -32.50 32.21
N LEU A 5 69.16 -32.39 30.93
CA LEU A 5 69.65 -33.29 29.87
C LEU A 5 69.65 -32.57 28.51
N GLY A 6 70.82 -32.52 27.90
CA GLY A 6 71.11 -31.82 26.65
C GLY A 6 71.02 -32.70 25.40
N PHE A 7 70.68 -32.03 24.30
CA PHE A 7 71.18 -32.14 22.93
C PHE A 7 71.87 -33.42 22.39
N LYS A 8 71.35 -33.86 21.22
CA LYS A 8 72.00 -34.15 19.92
C LYS A 8 72.24 -35.62 19.44
N TYR A 9 71.42 -36.00 18.45
CA TYR A 9 71.68 -36.64 17.13
C TYR A 9 72.47 -37.97 16.96
N LEU A 10 71.84 -38.95 16.27
CA LEU A 10 72.36 -39.77 15.13
C LEU A 10 71.24 -40.78 14.71
N HIS A 11 70.54 -40.65 13.56
CA HIS A 11 70.82 -41.01 12.16
C HIS A 11 70.48 -42.47 11.72
N TYR A 12 69.70 -42.53 10.62
CA TYR A 12 69.43 -43.58 9.62
C TYR A 12 68.52 -44.79 9.90
N GLY A 13 67.52 -44.95 9.02
CA GLY A 13 66.78 -46.19 8.78
C GLY A 13 65.55 -45.99 7.89
N ARG A 14 65.74 -45.92 6.56
CA ARG A 14 64.67 -45.88 5.55
C ARG A 14 63.87 -47.20 5.56
N PHE A 15 62.54 -47.13 5.59
CA PHE A 15 61.65 -48.19 5.10
C PHE A 15 60.56 -47.56 4.22
N ASP A 16 60.63 -47.90 2.93
CA ASP A 16 59.76 -47.42 1.86
C ASP A 16 58.63 -48.45 1.68
N MET A 17 57.41 -48.12 2.14
CA MET A 17 56.21 -48.94 1.94
C MET A 17 55.42 -48.40 0.74
N ARG A 18 55.63 -49.02 -0.43
CA ARG A 18 54.72 -48.91 -1.56
C ARG A 18 53.40 -49.60 -1.21
N LEU A 19 52.36 -48.82 -0.98
CA LEU A 19 50.97 -49.30 -0.88
C LEU A 19 50.07 -48.54 -1.85
N LEU A 20 49.27 -49.33 -2.56
CA LEU A 20 48.35 -48.97 -3.64
C LEU A 20 47.45 -47.77 -3.28
N ARG A 21 47.28 -46.84 -4.23
CA ARG A 21 46.17 -45.89 -4.22
C ARG A 21 45.43 -45.97 -5.56
N THR A 22 44.31 -46.67 -5.52
CA THR A 22 43.22 -46.59 -6.50
C THR A 22 42.57 -45.21 -6.40
N PHE A 23 42.53 -44.48 -7.52
CA PHE A 23 41.83 -43.20 -7.66
C PHE A 23 40.34 -43.46 -7.85
N TRP A 24 39.52 -43.03 -6.89
CA TRP A 24 38.09 -42.75 -7.11
C TRP A 24 37.94 -41.22 -7.14
N LEU A 25 37.67 -40.65 -8.33
CA LEU A 25 37.22 -39.27 -8.46
C LEU A 25 35.70 -39.26 -8.22
N SER A 26 35.26 -38.78 -7.05
CA SER A 26 33.90 -38.30 -6.85
C SER A 26 33.85 -36.82 -7.24
N ALA A 27 33.16 -36.50 -8.33
CA ALA A 27 32.86 -35.14 -8.72
C ALA A 27 31.75 -34.59 -7.81
N PHE A 28 32.10 -33.69 -6.90
CA PHE A 28 31.14 -32.86 -6.18
C PHE A 28 30.73 -31.70 -7.09
N LEU A 29 29.51 -31.76 -7.62
CA LEU A 29 28.86 -30.63 -8.28
C LEU A 29 28.43 -29.64 -7.19
N VAL A 30 29.22 -28.59 -6.98
CA VAL A 30 28.83 -27.46 -6.13
C VAL A 30 27.90 -26.57 -6.94
N LEU A 31 26.59 -26.69 -6.68
CA LEU A 31 25.60 -25.70 -7.10
C LEU A 31 25.91 -24.40 -6.34
N PHE A 32 26.46 -23.42 -7.04
CA PHE A 32 26.52 -22.05 -6.56
C PHE A 32 25.10 -21.47 -6.62
N VAL A 33 24.37 -21.57 -5.52
CA VAL A 33 23.22 -20.71 -5.27
C VAL A 33 23.79 -19.33 -4.96
N ASN A 34 23.54 -18.34 -5.81
CA ASN A 34 23.87 -16.95 -5.52
C ASN A 34 22.97 -16.49 -4.36
N MET A 35 23.46 -16.63 -3.13
CA MET A 35 22.85 -15.99 -1.97
C MET A 35 23.29 -14.53 -1.95
N ASN A 36 22.46 -13.66 -2.52
CA ASN A 36 22.49 -12.24 -2.20
C ASN A 36 21.91 -12.10 -0.79
N TYR A 37 22.75 -11.80 0.18
CA TYR A 37 22.29 -11.42 1.51
C TYR A 37 21.67 -10.02 1.42
N SER A 38 20.33 -9.97 1.34
CA SER A 38 19.52 -8.83 1.71
C SER A 38 19.09 -9.00 3.18
N LEU A 39 19.04 -7.93 3.97
CA LEU A 39 18.55 -7.95 5.36
C LEU A 39 17.00 -7.96 5.41
N GLY A 40 16.38 -8.77 4.55
CA GLY A 40 14.94 -8.95 4.40
C GLY A 40 14.64 -9.83 3.19
N GLY A 41 13.56 -10.62 3.26
CA GLY A 41 13.14 -11.54 2.20
C GLY A 41 12.68 -10.76 0.97
N GLU A 42 13.48 -10.79 -0.08
CA GLU A 42 13.09 -10.18 -1.36
C GLU A 42 12.57 -11.27 -2.31
N PHE A 43 11.33 -11.12 -2.76
CA PHE A 43 10.69 -12.03 -3.71
C PHE A 43 10.45 -11.30 -5.04
N CYS A 44 10.72 -11.98 -6.14
CA CYS A 44 10.27 -11.58 -7.46
C CYS A 44 9.26 -12.61 -7.95
N VAL A 45 8.06 -12.16 -8.36
CA VAL A 45 6.96 -13.06 -8.76
C VAL A 45 6.37 -12.63 -10.09
N ASP A 46 6.18 -13.59 -11.01
CA ASP A 46 5.61 -13.34 -12.34
C ASP A 46 4.32 -14.11 -12.64
N THR A 47 3.86 -14.94 -11.68
CA THR A 47 2.56 -15.63 -11.75
C THR A 47 1.74 -15.48 -10.46
N ALA A 48 0.42 -15.72 -10.56
CA ALA A 48 -0.48 -15.77 -9.41
C ALA A 48 -0.07 -16.82 -8.36
N ALA A 49 0.41 -17.99 -8.81
CA ALA A 49 0.86 -19.04 -7.91
C ALA A 49 2.12 -18.65 -7.14
N GLU A 50 3.07 -17.99 -7.82
CA GLU A 50 4.28 -17.46 -7.18
C GLU A 50 3.97 -16.32 -6.21
N LEU A 51 3.05 -15.41 -6.57
CA LEU A 51 2.60 -14.34 -5.68
C LEU A 51 2.06 -14.91 -4.37
N GLN A 52 1.14 -15.88 -4.44
CA GLN A 52 0.63 -16.51 -3.22
C GLN A 52 1.72 -17.27 -2.45
N THR A 53 2.64 -17.94 -3.15
CA THR A 53 3.76 -18.65 -2.51
C THR A 53 4.68 -17.69 -1.76
N ALA A 54 5.00 -16.53 -2.34
CA ALA A 54 5.82 -15.50 -1.71
C ALA A 54 5.12 -14.90 -0.48
N LEU A 55 3.82 -14.60 -0.58
CA LEU A 55 3.02 -14.13 0.56
C LEU A 55 3.05 -15.15 1.69
N SER A 56 2.81 -16.43 1.41
CA SER A 56 2.84 -17.49 2.42
C SER A 56 4.24 -17.71 3.02
N ALA A 57 5.32 -17.49 2.27
CA ALA A 57 6.68 -17.53 2.81
C ALA A 57 6.93 -16.37 3.79
N ALA A 58 6.49 -15.16 3.41
CA ALA A 58 6.62 -13.94 4.21
C ALA A 58 5.82 -13.98 5.53
N GLU A 59 4.80 -14.83 5.66
CA GLU A 59 3.99 -14.89 6.89
C GLU A 59 4.82 -15.24 8.13
N ASN A 60 5.88 -16.05 7.98
CA ASN A 60 6.57 -16.68 9.11
C ASN A 60 8.09 -16.88 8.91
N ASN A 61 8.75 -16.18 7.98
CA ASN A 61 10.20 -16.33 7.76
C ASN A 61 11.07 -15.61 8.81
N GLY A 62 10.48 -14.78 9.66
CA GLY A 62 11.20 -14.11 10.73
C GLY A 62 12.02 -12.91 10.28
N GLU A 63 11.63 -12.27 9.16
CA GLU A 63 12.24 -11.05 8.64
C GLU A 63 11.19 -10.16 7.96
N SER A 64 11.59 -8.96 7.54
CA SER A 64 10.72 -8.08 6.73
C SER A 64 10.82 -8.44 5.26
N ASP A 65 9.70 -8.32 4.54
CA ASP A 65 9.59 -8.82 3.19
C ASP A 65 9.22 -7.76 2.17
N VAL A 66 9.83 -7.87 0.99
CA VAL A 66 9.50 -7.08 -0.19
C VAL A 66 9.14 -8.04 -1.31
N ILE A 67 7.89 -7.98 -1.77
CA ILE A 67 7.40 -8.77 -2.88
C ILE A 67 7.25 -7.84 -4.09
N LYS A 68 8.14 -8.01 -5.06
CA LYS A 68 8.16 -7.32 -6.34
C LYS A 68 7.33 -8.12 -7.35
N VAL A 69 6.23 -7.52 -7.82
CA VAL A 69 5.29 -8.17 -8.74
C VAL A 69 5.55 -7.69 -10.15
N VAL A 70 5.82 -8.64 -11.04
CA VAL A 70 6.05 -8.36 -12.45
C VAL A 70 4.76 -7.86 -13.12
N GLN A 71 4.89 -7.12 -14.22
CA GLN A 71 3.75 -6.64 -14.98
C GLN A 71 2.93 -7.82 -15.53
N GLY A 72 1.60 -7.76 -15.37
CA GLY A 72 0.71 -8.83 -15.76
C GLY A 72 -0.66 -8.76 -15.07
N ILE A 73 -1.54 -9.70 -15.44
CA ILE A 73 -2.85 -9.90 -14.81
C ILE A 73 -2.81 -11.18 -13.98
N TYR A 74 -3.06 -11.03 -12.69
CA TYR A 74 -3.02 -12.06 -11.68
C TYR A 74 -4.45 -12.34 -11.25
N ASN A 75 -5.08 -13.32 -11.89
CA ASN A 75 -6.43 -13.75 -11.53
C ASN A 75 -6.37 -14.61 -10.26
N GLY A 76 -7.09 -14.20 -9.22
CA GLY A 76 -7.14 -14.92 -7.96
C GLY A 76 -7.41 -14.01 -6.77
N ASN A 77 -7.48 -14.65 -5.61
CA ASN A 77 -7.62 -14.01 -4.32
C ASN A 77 -6.34 -14.30 -3.53
N PHE A 78 -5.65 -13.27 -3.06
CA PHE A 78 -4.33 -13.38 -2.44
C PHE A 78 -4.38 -13.06 -0.96
N SER A 79 -3.71 -13.85 -0.13
CA SER A 79 -3.74 -13.70 1.33
C SER A 79 -2.36 -13.73 1.98
N TYR A 80 -2.18 -12.87 2.96
CA TYR A 80 -1.09 -12.85 3.93
C TYR A 80 -1.66 -12.62 5.34
N SER A 81 -1.29 -13.48 6.28
CA SER A 81 -1.60 -13.32 7.70
C SER A 81 -0.37 -13.64 8.55
N SER A 82 0.23 -12.63 9.17
CA SER A 82 1.42 -12.79 10.00
C SER A 82 1.18 -12.42 11.46
N GLY A 83 1.75 -13.24 12.34
CA GLY A 83 1.92 -12.94 13.76
C GLY A 83 3.35 -12.53 14.10
N GLN A 84 4.04 -11.83 13.18
CA GLN A 84 5.40 -11.35 13.38
C GLN A 84 5.46 -9.82 13.35
N VAL A 85 6.45 -9.24 14.04
CA VAL A 85 6.67 -7.78 14.12
C VAL A 85 7.24 -7.18 12.83
N TYR A 86 7.37 -7.97 11.77
CA TYR A 86 8.05 -7.58 10.54
C TYR A 86 7.08 -7.06 9.49
N ARG A 87 7.54 -6.09 8.69
CA ARG A 87 6.72 -5.44 7.67
C ARG A 87 6.63 -6.27 6.38
N LEU A 88 5.55 -6.06 5.64
CA LEU A 88 5.37 -6.53 4.28
C LEU A 88 5.20 -5.34 3.32
N GLU A 89 6.02 -5.31 2.28
CA GLU A 89 5.89 -4.38 1.15
C GLU A 89 5.53 -5.14 -0.13
N LEU A 90 4.33 -4.90 -0.65
CA LEU A 90 3.87 -5.44 -1.92
C LEU A 90 3.92 -4.33 -2.98
N ILE A 91 4.70 -4.54 -4.05
CA ILE A 91 5.04 -3.50 -5.02
C ILE A 91 4.83 -4.01 -6.46
N GLY A 92 3.96 -3.34 -7.21
CA GLY A 92 3.65 -3.65 -8.61
C GLY A 92 4.48 -2.85 -9.63
N GLY A 93 4.35 -3.22 -10.90
CA GLY A 93 4.91 -2.49 -12.04
C GLY A 93 6.31 -2.95 -12.48
N TYR A 94 6.83 -4.06 -11.96
CA TYR A 94 8.17 -4.52 -12.30
C TYR A 94 8.25 -5.18 -13.68
N THR A 95 9.21 -4.81 -14.51
CA THR A 95 9.51 -5.53 -15.75
C THR A 95 9.98 -6.97 -15.46
N ALA A 96 9.99 -7.82 -16.48
CA ALA A 96 10.41 -9.22 -16.37
C ALA A 96 11.71 -9.42 -15.55
N GLY A 97 11.70 -10.40 -14.64
CA GLY A 97 12.80 -10.68 -13.72
C GLY A 97 13.03 -9.58 -12.66
N CYS A 98 12.03 -8.74 -12.40
CA CYS A 98 12.10 -7.62 -11.47
C CYS A 98 13.25 -6.63 -11.72
N ALA A 99 13.64 -6.47 -12.98
CA ALA A 99 14.81 -5.68 -13.36
C ALA A 99 14.63 -4.17 -13.09
N THR A 100 13.47 -3.62 -13.45
CA THR A 100 13.15 -2.19 -13.29
C THR A 100 11.68 -2.03 -12.96
N GLN A 101 11.33 -1.04 -12.14
CA GLN A 101 9.94 -0.67 -11.89
C GLN A 101 9.49 0.41 -12.88
N VAL A 102 8.33 0.21 -13.50
CA VAL A 102 7.61 1.23 -14.26
C VAL A 102 6.36 1.58 -13.45
N VAL A 103 6.35 2.79 -12.91
CA VAL A 103 5.27 3.27 -12.02
C VAL A 103 4.04 3.57 -12.85
N ASP A 104 3.15 2.59 -12.99
CA ASP A 104 1.80 2.75 -13.51
C ASP A 104 0.99 1.56 -12.97
N PRO A 105 -0.03 1.79 -12.13
CA PRO A 105 -0.82 0.72 -11.53
C PRO A 105 -1.61 -0.11 -12.55
N ALA A 106 -1.75 0.31 -13.80
CA ALA A 106 -2.31 -0.53 -14.86
C ALA A 106 -1.39 -1.70 -15.23
N ASN A 107 -0.08 -1.63 -14.91
CA ASN A 107 0.89 -2.64 -15.29
C ASN A 107 0.77 -3.95 -14.48
N SER A 108 0.34 -3.90 -13.23
CA SER A 108 0.16 -5.09 -12.38
C SER A 108 -1.26 -5.13 -11.83
N VAL A 109 -2.08 -6.02 -12.37
CA VAL A 109 -3.51 -6.15 -12.04
C VAL A 109 -3.73 -7.37 -11.17
N LEU A 110 -4.30 -7.19 -9.98
CA LEU A 110 -4.88 -8.26 -9.18
C LEU A 110 -6.39 -8.28 -9.44
N ASP A 111 -6.92 -9.40 -9.93
CA ASP A 111 -8.32 -9.54 -10.31
C ASP A 111 -9.00 -10.64 -9.49
N GLY A 112 -9.89 -10.23 -8.59
CA GLY A 112 -10.63 -11.11 -7.68
C GLY A 112 -11.74 -11.94 -8.35
N SER A 113 -11.98 -11.76 -9.66
CA SER A 113 -12.91 -12.57 -10.47
C SER A 113 -14.35 -12.70 -9.93
N GLY A 114 -14.77 -11.79 -9.05
CA GLY A 114 -16.10 -11.76 -8.44
C GLY A 114 -16.36 -12.80 -7.35
N SER A 115 -15.31 -13.45 -6.80
CA SER A 115 -15.47 -14.58 -5.86
C SER A 115 -15.26 -14.23 -4.38
N GLU A 116 -14.20 -13.49 -4.05
CA GLU A 116 -13.81 -13.11 -2.69
C GLU A 116 -13.04 -11.79 -2.72
N ARG A 117 -12.41 -11.41 -1.59
CA ARG A 117 -11.46 -10.29 -1.55
C ARG A 117 -10.34 -10.47 -2.57
N THR A 118 -9.98 -9.43 -3.32
CA THR A 118 -8.83 -9.51 -4.24
C THR A 118 -7.52 -9.66 -3.45
N LEU A 119 -7.34 -8.88 -2.39
CA LEU A 119 -6.15 -8.92 -1.54
C LEU A 119 -6.51 -8.83 -0.05
N TYR A 120 -6.03 -9.78 0.74
CA TYR A 120 -6.16 -9.82 2.20
C TYR A 120 -4.79 -9.79 2.85
N LEU A 121 -4.49 -8.73 3.60
CA LEU A 121 -3.27 -8.55 4.36
C LEU A 121 -3.61 -8.29 5.83
N GLN A 122 -3.08 -9.13 6.71
CA GLN A 122 -3.21 -8.95 8.15
C GLN A 122 -1.88 -9.14 8.84
N ASN A 123 -1.54 -8.23 9.76
CA ASN A 123 -0.47 -8.40 10.72
C ASN A 123 -1.02 -8.21 12.14
N SER A 124 -0.78 -9.16 13.03
CA SER A 124 -1.32 -9.13 14.41
C SER A 124 -0.28 -8.82 15.50
N GLU A 125 0.96 -8.50 15.13
CA GLU A 125 2.04 -8.16 16.07
C GLU A 125 2.72 -6.82 15.75
N GLY A 126 2.10 -6.00 14.91
CA GLY A 126 2.52 -4.62 14.65
C GLY A 126 3.52 -4.42 13.53
N GLY A 127 3.70 -5.40 12.63
CA GLY A 127 4.42 -5.19 11.37
C GLY A 127 3.62 -4.33 10.38
N ASP A 128 4.30 -3.41 9.70
CA ASP A 128 3.68 -2.50 8.74
C ASP A 128 3.22 -3.22 7.46
N LEU A 129 2.18 -2.69 6.82
CA LEU A 129 1.66 -3.19 5.55
C LEU A 129 1.68 -2.09 4.49
N THR A 130 2.38 -2.33 3.38
CA THR A 130 2.41 -1.42 2.23
C THR A 130 1.93 -2.10 0.96
N VAL A 131 1.02 -1.47 0.23
CA VAL A 131 0.56 -1.89 -1.10
C VAL A 131 0.69 -0.72 -2.07
N THR A 132 1.47 -0.90 -3.13
CA THR A 132 1.67 0.16 -4.12
C THR A 132 1.83 -0.30 -5.55
N GLY A 133 1.28 0.47 -6.49
CA GLY A 133 1.47 0.24 -7.93
C GLY A 133 0.59 -0.87 -8.50
N PHE A 134 -0.62 -1.06 -7.96
CA PHE A 134 -1.55 -2.09 -8.44
C PHE A 134 -2.87 -1.54 -8.91
N THR A 135 -3.46 -2.24 -9.88
CA THR A 135 -4.90 -2.24 -10.08
C THR A 135 -5.50 -3.40 -9.28
N LEU A 136 -6.41 -3.11 -8.34
CA LEU A 136 -7.12 -4.10 -7.53
C LEU A 136 -8.60 -4.05 -7.86
N GLN A 137 -9.10 -5.12 -8.50
CA GLN A 137 -10.43 -5.10 -9.09
C GLN A 137 -11.24 -6.37 -8.88
N ASN A 138 -12.55 -6.23 -9.10
CA ASN A 138 -13.53 -7.32 -9.15
C ASN A 138 -13.54 -8.24 -7.92
N GLY A 139 -13.12 -7.75 -6.77
CA GLY A 139 -13.30 -8.45 -5.51
C GLY A 139 -14.76 -8.38 -5.06
N ASN A 140 -15.28 -9.45 -4.50
CA ASN A 140 -16.67 -9.55 -4.06
C ASN A 140 -16.75 -10.42 -2.80
N THR A 141 -16.95 -9.81 -1.65
CA THR A 141 -16.94 -10.53 -0.37
C THR A 141 -18.16 -10.19 0.50
N ALA A 142 -18.54 -11.14 1.36
CA ALA A 142 -19.50 -10.90 2.43
C ALA A 142 -18.90 -10.15 3.64
N GLY A 143 -17.56 -10.05 3.71
CA GLY A 143 -16.84 -9.30 4.75
C GLY A 143 -16.51 -7.86 4.34
N ASP A 144 -15.60 -7.22 5.05
CA ASP A 144 -14.98 -5.93 4.67
C ASP A 144 -13.91 -6.09 3.59
N GLY A 145 -13.59 -5.03 2.84
CA GLY A 145 -12.37 -4.99 2.01
C GLY A 145 -12.45 -5.82 0.73
N GLY A 146 -13.41 -5.53 -0.16
CA GLY A 146 -13.60 -6.26 -1.42
C GLY A 146 -12.36 -6.26 -2.31
N GLY A 147 -11.78 -5.09 -2.60
CA GLY A 147 -10.51 -4.99 -3.30
C GLY A 147 -9.35 -5.29 -2.37
N VAL A 148 -9.26 -4.55 -1.27
CA VAL A 148 -8.17 -4.69 -0.30
C VAL A 148 -8.73 -4.74 1.12
N TYR A 149 -8.32 -5.75 1.87
CA TYR A 149 -8.36 -5.75 3.33
C TYR A 149 -6.92 -5.64 3.83
N ALA A 150 -6.58 -4.55 4.52
CA ALA A 150 -5.27 -4.34 5.12
C ALA A 150 -5.44 -3.93 6.58
N GLU A 151 -5.04 -4.82 7.49
CA GLU A 151 -5.17 -4.60 8.93
C GLU A 151 -3.86 -4.89 9.66
N CYS A 152 -3.37 -3.89 10.38
CA CYS A 152 -2.38 -4.07 11.43
C CYS A 152 -3.10 -4.04 12.79
N SER A 153 -2.83 -5.02 13.63
CA SER A 153 -3.30 -5.05 15.01
C SER A 153 -2.20 -5.47 15.97
N SER A 154 -2.27 -5.04 17.22
CA SER A 154 -1.31 -5.46 18.27
C SER A 154 -1.88 -5.24 19.67
N ALA A 155 -1.45 -6.07 20.63
CA ALA A 155 -1.71 -5.80 22.04
C ALA A 155 -0.98 -4.53 22.53
N GLY A 156 0.18 -4.22 21.93
CA GLY A 156 1.04 -3.08 22.23
C GLY A 156 1.03 -2.05 21.09
N THR A 157 2.15 -1.87 20.41
CA THR A 157 2.24 -0.96 19.26
C THR A 157 1.83 -1.69 17.98
N ALA A 158 0.85 -1.15 17.26
CA ALA A 158 0.44 -1.66 15.96
C ALA A 158 1.20 -0.96 14.83
N GLY A 159 1.36 -1.65 13.71
CA GLY A 159 2.06 -1.15 12.53
C GLY A 159 1.19 -0.20 11.70
N ASP A 160 1.85 0.46 10.76
CA ASP A 160 1.24 1.37 9.81
C ASP A 160 0.64 0.62 8.62
N VAL A 161 -0.43 1.19 8.04
CA VAL A 161 -1.03 0.70 6.79
C VAL A 161 -0.92 1.79 5.73
N THR A 162 -0.23 1.49 4.63
CA THR A 162 -0.05 2.42 3.51
C THR A 162 -0.57 1.83 2.21
N LEU A 163 -1.56 2.47 1.60
CA LEU A 163 -1.98 2.19 0.22
C LEU A 163 -1.61 3.40 -0.65
N SER A 164 -0.78 3.20 -1.67
CA SER A 164 -0.37 4.30 -2.54
C SER A 164 -0.21 3.97 -4.02
N ASN A 165 -0.52 4.92 -4.91
CA ASN A 165 -0.38 4.73 -6.36
C ASN A 165 -1.15 3.50 -6.86
N ASN A 166 -2.39 3.33 -6.41
CA ASN A 166 -3.24 2.20 -6.80
C ASN A 166 -4.48 2.67 -7.55
N ILE A 167 -4.99 1.81 -8.45
CA ILE A 167 -6.34 1.90 -8.97
C ILE A 167 -7.18 0.81 -8.28
N ILE A 168 -8.17 1.21 -7.48
CA ILE A 168 -9.03 0.27 -6.75
C ILE A 168 -10.45 0.41 -7.27
N ARG A 169 -10.92 -0.57 -8.05
CA ARG A 169 -12.17 -0.41 -8.80
C ARG A 169 -13.06 -1.63 -8.92
N MET A 170 -14.36 -1.37 -9.04
CA MET A 170 -15.37 -2.40 -9.31
C MET A 170 -15.39 -3.52 -8.27
N ASN A 171 -15.09 -3.19 -7.01
CA ASN A 171 -15.13 -4.14 -5.91
C ASN A 171 -16.44 -4.00 -5.13
N THR A 172 -16.91 -5.11 -4.55
CA THR A 172 -18.13 -5.18 -3.74
C THR A 172 -17.84 -5.79 -2.36
N SER A 173 -18.43 -5.22 -1.33
CA SER A 173 -18.39 -5.73 0.05
C SER A 173 -19.79 -5.67 0.66
N SER A 174 -20.16 -6.67 1.46
CA SER A 174 -21.41 -6.61 2.24
C SER A 174 -21.24 -5.89 3.60
N GLN A 175 -20.06 -5.34 3.89
CA GLN A 175 -19.75 -4.58 5.11
C GLN A 175 -19.11 -3.23 4.75
N GLY A 176 -17.88 -2.99 5.18
CA GLY A 176 -17.16 -1.74 4.98
C GLY A 176 -16.06 -1.81 3.91
N GLY A 177 -15.80 -0.67 3.24
CA GLY A 177 -14.57 -0.50 2.48
C GLY A 177 -14.49 -1.41 1.25
N ALA A 178 -15.50 -1.40 0.37
CA ALA A 178 -15.50 -2.33 -0.75
C ALA A 178 -14.28 -2.15 -1.65
N GLY A 179 -13.83 -0.92 -1.89
CA GLY A 179 -12.53 -0.69 -2.50
C GLY A 179 -11.41 -1.11 -1.53
N ALA A 180 -11.30 -0.40 -0.41
CA ALA A 180 -10.29 -0.68 0.61
C ALA A 180 -10.85 -0.61 2.03
N TYR A 181 -10.51 -1.60 2.83
CA TYR A 181 -10.59 -1.57 4.29
C TYR A 181 -9.16 -1.46 4.84
N ALA A 182 -8.79 -0.30 5.38
CA ALA A 182 -7.45 -0.01 5.87
C ALA A 182 -7.49 0.35 7.37
N ARG A 183 -6.88 -0.48 8.22
CA ARG A 183 -7.02 -0.35 9.67
C ARG A 183 -5.70 -0.56 10.40
N SER A 184 -5.43 0.31 11.37
CA SER A 184 -4.44 0.03 12.41
C SER A 184 -5.09 0.07 13.80
N GLY A 185 -4.86 -0.97 14.61
CA GLY A 185 -5.58 -1.21 15.86
C GLY A 185 -4.67 -1.61 17.03
N SER A 186 -4.74 -0.91 18.14
CA SER A 186 -4.02 -1.28 19.37
C SER A 186 -4.95 -1.58 20.54
N GLN A 187 -4.63 -2.59 21.35
CA GLN A 187 -5.36 -2.82 22.60
C GLN A 187 -4.88 -1.89 23.73
N SER A 188 -3.58 -1.77 23.98
CA SER A 188 -3.07 -1.04 25.14
C SER A 188 -1.95 -0.04 24.85
N GLY A 189 -1.44 -0.02 23.62
CA GLY A 189 -0.35 0.85 23.19
C GLY A 189 -0.79 1.85 22.12
N THR A 190 0.12 2.11 21.20
CA THR A 190 -0.08 3.08 20.12
C THR A 190 -0.56 2.37 18.87
N ALA A 191 -1.67 2.81 18.30
CA ALA A 191 -2.08 2.35 16.97
C ALA A 191 -1.22 3.04 15.90
N GLY A 192 -0.92 2.34 14.82
CA GLY A 192 -0.19 2.90 13.70
C GLY A 192 -1.03 3.89 12.88
N HIS A 193 -0.35 4.52 11.95
CA HIS A 193 -0.90 5.45 10.97
C HIS A 193 -1.55 4.69 9.81
N VAL A 194 -2.62 5.26 9.25
CA VAL A 194 -3.22 4.80 8.00
C VAL A 194 -3.04 5.89 6.96
N VAL A 195 -2.32 5.58 5.88
CA VAL A 195 -1.98 6.52 4.81
C VAL A 195 -2.54 6.05 3.48
N MET A 196 -3.38 6.89 2.89
CA MET A 196 -3.93 6.71 1.54
C MET A 196 -3.40 7.87 0.69
N ARG A 197 -2.56 7.60 -0.31
CA ARG A 197 -2.04 8.66 -1.20
C ARG A 197 -1.95 8.26 -2.67
N ASN A 198 -2.26 9.17 -3.58
CA ASN A 198 -2.23 8.89 -5.03
C ASN A 198 -3.07 7.68 -5.46
N ASN A 199 -4.21 7.44 -4.82
CA ASN A 199 -5.08 6.35 -5.25
C ASN A 199 -6.25 6.89 -6.08
N ILE A 200 -6.60 6.15 -7.13
CA ILE A 200 -7.88 6.27 -7.82
C ILE A 200 -8.78 5.16 -7.29
N ILE A 201 -9.89 5.52 -6.66
CA ILE A 201 -10.81 4.58 -6.02
C ILE A 201 -12.19 4.81 -6.62
N THR A 202 -12.67 3.88 -7.44
CA THR A 202 -13.83 4.13 -8.30
C THR A 202 -14.77 2.94 -8.51
N GLY A 203 -16.08 3.20 -8.55
CA GLY A 203 -17.06 2.16 -8.86
C GLY A 203 -17.15 1.04 -7.82
N ASN A 204 -16.76 1.29 -6.57
CA ASN A 204 -16.84 0.30 -5.50
C ASN A 204 -18.14 0.44 -4.72
N SER A 205 -18.70 -0.67 -4.24
CA SER A 205 -20.00 -0.69 -3.55
C SER A 205 -19.99 -1.47 -2.23
N ALA A 206 -20.35 -0.81 -1.12
CA ALA A 206 -20.39 -1.39 0.23
C ALA A 206 -21.68 -1.06 0.99
N ASN A 207 -21.80 -1.55 2.24
CA ASN A 207 -22.78 -1.00 3.17
C ASN A 207 -22.32 0.33 3.78
N VAL A 208 -21.04 0.44 4.11
CA VAL A 208 -20.40 1.68 4.60
C VAL A 208 -19.06 1.89 3.94
N GLY A 209 -18.64 3.14 3.69
CA GLY A 209 -17.33 3.40 3.09
C GLY A 209 -17.21 2.72 1.73
N GLY A 210 -18.11 3.04 0.79
CA GLY A 210 -18.22 2.36 -0.52
C GLY A 210 -16.87 2.23 -1.22
N GLY A 211 -16.14 3.35 -1.31
CA GLY A 211 -14.74 3.36 -1.73
C GLY A 211 -13.84 2.85 -0.62
N VAL A 212 -13.82 3.56 0.52
CA VAL A 212 -12.85 3.29 1.60
C VAL A 212 -13.50 3.27 2.97
N PHE A 213 -13.11 2.30 3.79
CA PHE A 213 -13.18 2.38 5.24
C PHE A 213 -11.75 2.50 5.77
N ALA A 214 -11.43 3.60 6.46
CA ALA A 214 -10.09 3.81 7.02
C ALA A 214 -10.14 4.16 8.50
N SER A 215 -9.34 3.48 9.32
CA SER A 215 -9.32 3.77 10.75
C SER A 215 -7.99 3.53 11.46
N SER A 216 -7.64 4.44 12.38
CA SER A 216 -6.63 4.19 13.41
C SER A 216 -7.28 4.23 14.80
N TYR A 217 -7.18 3.14 15.55
CA TYR A 217 -7.90 2.98 16.82
C TYR A 217 -7.04 2.38 17.93
N SER A 218 -7.12 2.95 19.13
CA SER A 218 -6.55 2.32 20.33
C SER A 218 -7.59 2.19 21.45
N VAL A 219 -7.67 1.03 22.12
CA VAL A 219 -8.65 0.85 23.23
C VAL A 219 -8.19 1.62 24.46
N MET A 220 -6.95 1.40 24.92
CA MET A 220 -6.43 1.99 26.15
C MET A 220 -5.25 2.94 25.96
N GLY A 221 -4.71 3.08 24.74
CA GLY A 221 -3.59 3.98 24.46
C GLY A 221 -3.93 5.03 23.40
N THR A 222 -2.94 5.38 22.59
CA THR A 222 -3.01 6.52 21.67
C THR A 222 -3.34 6.04 20.25
N PRO A 223 -4.31 6.65 19.55
CA PRO A 223 -4.52 6.36 18.13
C PRO A 223 -3.41 6.99 17.29
N GLY A 224 -3.13 6.39 16.14
CA GLY A 224 -2.37 7.03 15.08
C GLY A 224 -3.22 8.01 14.28
N THR A 225 -2.68 8.45 13.15
CA THR A 225 -3.37 9.36 12.23
C THR A 225 -3.98 8.61 11.06
N VAL A 226 -5.09 9.09 10.52
CA VAL A 226 -5.59 8.67 9.20
C VAL A 226 -5.40 9.83 8.22
N THR A 227 -4.58 9.63 7.19
CA THR A 227 -4.18 10.67 6.24
C THR A 227 -4.53 10.28 4.81
N PHE A 228 -5.26 11.16 4.14
CA PHE A 228 -5.63 11.08 2.74
C PHE A 228 -5.02 12.27 2.01
N THR A 229 -4.10 12.00 1.09
CA THR A 229 -3.45 13.05 0.29
C THR A 229 -3.49 12.71 -1.20
N ASN A 230 -3.97 13.64 -2.03
CA ASN A 230 -3.96 13.48 -3.49
C ASN A 230 -4.63 12.17 -3.93
N ASN A 231 -5.82 11.85 -3.43
CA ASN A 231 -6.61 10.73 -3.92
C ASN A 231 -7.78 11.23 -4.79
N THR A 232 -8.25 10.38 -5.69
CA THR A 232 -9.50 10.57 -6.44
C THR A 232 -10.47 9.45 -6.07
N LEU A 233 -11.47 9.76 -5.27
CA LEU A 233 -12.54 8.84 -4.88
C LEU A 233 -13.83 9.25 -5.60
N THR A 234 -14.26 8.45 -6.57
CA THR A 234 -15.39 8.82 -7.43
C THR A 234 -16.29 7.66 -7.79
N ALA A 235 -17.58 7.94 -8.00
CA ALA A 235 -18.56 6.91 -8.41
C ALA A 235 -18.62 5.69 -7.47
N ASN A 236 -18.26 5.85 -6.19
CA ASN A 236 -18.44 4.80 -5.19
C ASN A 236 -19.81 4.92 -4.52
N SER A 237 -20.36 3.79 -4.09
CA SER A 237 -21.68 3.73 -3.47
C SER A 237 -21.68 3.03 -2.11
N ALA A 238 -22.41 3.57 -1.15
CA ALA A 238 -22.70 2.91 0.12
C ALA A 238 -24.20 2.90 0.39
N THR A 239 -24.73 1.79 0.92
CA THR A 239 -26.16 1.69 1.25
C THR A 239 -26.53 2.43 2.54
N LEU A 240 -25.56 2.76 3.41
CA LEU A 240 -25.78 3.43 4.69
C LEU A 240 -25.01 4.75 4.80
N TYR A 241 -23.68 4.71 4.82
CA TYR A 241 -22.83 5.87 5.13
C TYR A 241 -21.55 5.92 4.29
N GLY A 242 -21.09 7.11 3.90
CA GLY A 242 -19.76 7.27 3.32
C GLY A 242 -19.63 6.60 1.96
N GLY A 243 -20.31 7.10 0.93
CA GLY A 243 -20.19 6.53 -0.43
C GLY A 243 -18.74 6.50 -0.90
N GLY A 244 -18.04 7.63 -0.80
CA GLY A 244 -16.61 7.73 -1.07
C GLY A 244 -15.78 7.11 0.06
N ALA A 245 -15.88 7.68 1.26
CA ALA A 245 -15.11 7.20 2.42
C ALA A 245 -15.90 7.24 3.74
N LEU A 246 -15.57 6.30 4.63
CA LEU A 246 -15.85 6.39 6.06
C LEU A 246 -14.51 6.42 6.81
N LEU A 247 -14.28 7.51 7.55
CA LEU A 247 -13.01 7.78 8.20
C LEU A 247 -13.20 7.87 9.71
N TYR A 248 -12.29 7.26 10.47
CA TYR A 248 -12.30 7.37 11.93
C TYR A 248 -10.92 7.24 12.56
N ALA A 249 -10.53 8.17 13.44
CA ALA A 249 -9.36 8.02 14.29
C ALA A 249 -9.77 8.34 15.72
N PHE A 250 -9.58 7.40 16.66
CA PHE A 250 -10.00 7.62 18.06
C PHE A 250 -9.34 6.67 19.04
N SER A 251 -9.41 7.03 20.32
CA SER A 251 -9.19 6.08 21.41
C SER A 251 -10.35 6.11 22.39
N SER A 252 -10.59 4.97 23.05
CA SER A 252 -11.62 4.84 24.07
C SER A 252 -11.20 5.42 25.43
N SER A 253 -9.91 5.72 25.62
CA SER A 253 -9.36 6.20 26.90
C SER A 253 -8.57 7.50 26.80
N ILE A 254 -8.02 7.83 25.63
CA ILE A 254 -7.12 8.98 25.43
C ILE A 254 -7.61 9.84 24.26
N PRO A 255 -7.84 11.15 24.47
CA PRO A 255 -8.05 12.12 23.39
C PRO A 255 -6.95 12.14 22.34
N GLY A 256 -7.24 12.57 21.11
CA GLY A 256 -6.18 12.89 20.13
C GLY A 256 -6.17 12.07 18.84
N GLY A 257 -7.31 11.52 18.42
CA GLY A 257 -7.44 11.02 17.04
C GLY A 257 -7.27 12.15 16.03
N ILE A 258 -6.45 11.94 14.99
CA ILE A 258 -6.22 12.95 13.94
C ILE A 258 -6.61 12.38 12.58
N LEU A 259 -7.52 13.08 11.91
CA LEU A 259 -7.91 12.86 10.52
C LEU A 259 -7.37 13.99 9.66
N ASN A 260 -6.76 13.65 8.53
CA ASN A 260 -6.10 14.58 7.62
C ASN A 260 -6.56 14.32 6.19
N CYS A 261 -7.21 15.29 5.56
CA CYS A 261 -7.63 15.23 4.15
C CYS A 261 -7.06 16.43 3.40
N TYR A 262 -6.15 16.17 2.46
CA TYR A 262 -5.49 17.19 1.65
C TYR A 262 -5.54 16.87 0.15
N ASN A 263 -5.87 17.85 -0.67
CA ASN A 263 -5.74 17.73 -2.13
C ASN A 263 -6.53 16.56 -2.74
N ASN A 264 -7.62 16.12 -2.12
CA ASN A 264 -8.40 14.98 -2.63
C ASN A 264 -9.58 15.44 -3.48
N ILE A 265 -9.94 14.63 -4.46
CA ILE A 265 -11.24 14.69 -5.14
C ILE A 265 -12.15 13.64 -4.53
N PHE A 266 -13.25 14.07 -3.93
CA PHE A 266 -14.40 13.24 -3.60
C PHE A 266 -15.57 13.73 -4.47
N TRP A 267 -15.95 12.93 -5.47
CA TRP A 267 -16.90 13.36 -6.49
C TRP A 267 -17.84 12.26 -6.94
N SER A 268 -19.10 12.59 -7.22
CA SER A 268 -20.11 11.63 -7.72
C SER A 268 -20.23 10.35 -6.89
N ASN A 269 -19.89 10.38 -5.60
CA ASN A 269 -20.15 9.27 -4.69
C ASN A 269 -21.59 9.31 -4.21
N THR A 270 -22.13 8.16 -3.78
CA THR A 270 -23.54 8.05 -3.36
C THR A 270 -23.69 7.30 -2.04
N SER A 271 -24.47 7.86 -1.13
CA SER A 271 -25.00 7.17 0.05
C SER A 271 -26.18 7.97 0.62
N PRO A 272 -27.01 7.38 1.49
CA PRO A 272 -28.03 8.14 2.21
C PRO A 272 -27.45 9.26 3.08
N THR A 273 -26.26 9.06 3.66
CA THR A 273 -25.63 10.00 4.59
C THR A 273 -24.13 10.09 4.33
N GLY A 274 -23.63 11.32 4.14
CA GLY A 274 -22.21 11.58 3.87
C GLY A 274 -21.75 10.93 2.58
N ALA A 275 -22.37 11.27 1.44
CA ALA A 275 -22.11 10.61 0.16
C ALA A 275 -20.63 10.64 -0.23
N ASP A 276 -19.94 11.76 -0.02
CA ASP A 276 -18.50 11.84 -0.24
C ASP A 276 -17.75 11.26 0.96
N ILE A 277 -18.04 11.77 2.16
CA ILE A 277 -17.33 11.38 3.38
C ILE A 277 -18.30 11.26 4.54
N ASN A 278 -18.20 10.15 5.27
CA ASN A 278 -18.72 10.04 6.63
C ASN A 278 -17.55 10.09 7.62
N LEU A 279 -17.45 11.20 8.36
CA LEU A 279 -16.50 11.36 9.44
C LEU A 279 -17.11 10.88 10.73
N LEU A 280 -16.51 9.85 11.30
CA LEU A 280 -16.71 9.53 12.71
C LEU A 280 -15.60 10.29 13.46
N THR A 281 -16.00 11.21 14.32
CA THR A 281 -15.08 11.97 15.18
C THR A 281 -15.72 12.06 16.56
N THR A 282 -14.91 11.93 17.59
CA THR A 282 -15.33 12.31 18.96
C THR A 282 -15.01 13.78 19.21
N ASP A 283 -15.54 14.37 20.28
CA ASP A 283 -15.24 15.77 20.67
C ASP A 283 -13.73 16.03 20.86
N ASP A 284 -12.97 14.95 21.10
CA ASP A 284 -11.53 14.93 21.33
C ASP A 284 -10.70 14.62 20.07
N SER A 285 -11.35 14.46 18.92
CA SER A 285 -10.70 14.19 17.63
C SER A 285 -10.47 15.49 16.87
N THR A 286 -9.34 15.59 16.16
CA THR A 286 -9.05 16.70 15.24
C THR A 286 -9.21 16.22 13.80
N ALA A 287 -10.14 16.80 13.06
CA ALA A 287 -10.31 16.53 11.63
C ALA A 287 -9.91 17.75 10.81
N ASN A 288 -8.88 17.61 9.97
CA ASN A 288 -8.33 18.66 9.13
C ASN A 288 -8.69 18.39 7.66
N ALA A 289 -9.25 19.38 6.97
CA ALA A 289 -9.55 19.29 5.55
C ALA A 289 -9.08 20.54 4.80
N TYR A 290 -8.07 20.41 3.95
CA TYR A 290 -7.59 21.52 3.14
C TYR A 290 -7.49 21.19 1.65
N ASN A 291 -7.92 22.13 0.81
CA ASN A 291 -7.79 22.04 -0.63
C ASN A 291 -8.40 20.74 -1.21
N ASN A 292 -9.56 20.31 -0.71
CA ASN A 292 -10.28 19.17 -1.26
C ASN A 292 -11.44 19.63 -2.15
N LEU A 293 -11.68 18.89 -3.23
CA LEU A 293 -12.95 18.95 -3.93
C LEU A 293 -13.90 17.97 -3.22
N VAL A 294 -14.90 18.50 -2.52
CA VAL A 294 -15.82 17.71 -1.68
C VAL A 294 -17.14 18.46 -1.49
N SER A 295 -18.26 17.75 -1.48
CA SER A 295 -19.59 18.37 -1.35
C SER A 295 -20.43 17.82 -0.20
N VAL A 296 -20.52 16.50 -0.03
CA VAL A 296 -21.48 15.87 0.89
C VAL A 296 -20.74 15.16 2.02
N VAL A 297 -20.49 15.89 3.09
CA VAL A 297 -19.83 15.38 4.31
C VAL A 297 -20.85 15.21 5.43
N ASN A 298 -20.83 14.05 6.09
CA ASN A 298 -21.45 13.87 7.40
C ASN A 298 -20.37 13.94 8.49
N GLY A 299 -20.63 14.70 9.55
CA GLY A 299 -19.62 15.06 10.56
C GLY A 299 -19.00 16.44 10.30
N THR A 300 -18.03 16.82 11.13
CA THR A 300 -17.50 18.20 11.17
C THR A 300 -15.98 18.20 11.06
N TRP A 301 -15.46 19.12 10.24
CA TRP A 301 -14.03 19.44 10.24
C TRP A 301 -13.70 20.38 11.39
N THR A 302 -12.69 20.03 12.19
CA THR A 302 -12.12 20.91 13.22
C THR A 302 -11.44 22.12 12.56
N ASN A 303 -10.63 21.85 11.54
CA ASN A 303 -9.93 22.88 10.77
C ASN A 303 -10.18 22.65 9.29
N SER A 304 -10.55 23.71 8.56
CA SER A 304 -10.74 23.59 7.12
C SER A 304 -10.43 24.89 6.36
N GLY A 305 -10.01 24.75 5.11
CA GLY A 305 -9.71 25.88 4.23
C GLY A 305 -9.48 25.44 2.79
N GLY A 306 -9.87 26.25 1.81
CA GLY A 306 -9.65 25.95 0.39
C GLY A 306 -10.44 24.76 -0.17
N ASN A 307 -11.37 24.16 0.59
CA ASN A 307 -12.26 23.14 0.07
C ASN A 307 -13.38 23.76 -0.78
N PHE A 308 -13.78 23.09 -1.85
CA PHE A 308 -14.84 23.55 -2.73
C PHE A 308 -15.62 22.38 -3.36
N SER A 309 -16.77 22.69 -3.96
CA SER A 309 -17.60 21.72 -4.69
C SER A 309 -17.83 22.26 -6.10
N ALA A 310 -17.25 21.58 -7.08
CA ALA A 310 -17.36 21.88 -8.50
C ALA A 310 -17.07 20.60 -9.30
N ASP A 311 -17.46 20.56 -10.56
CA ASP A 311 -17.10 19.44 -11.44
C ASP A 311 -15.57 19.41 -11.62
N PRO A 312 -14.88 18.27 -11.34
CA PRO A 312 -13.44 18.14 -11.56
C PRO A 312 -13.03 18.21 -13.03
N LEU A 313 -13.99 18.10 -13.97
CA LEU A 313 -13.77 18.12 -15.41
C LEU A 313 -12.73 17.10 -15.86
N PHE A 314 -12.92 15.83 -15.46
CA PHE A 314 -12.11 14.73 -15.96
C PHE A 314 -12.14 14.65 -17.50
N VAL A 315 -11.05 14.19 -18.11
CA VAL A 315 -10.95 14.02 -19.57
C VAL A 315 -11.98 12.97 -20.02
N ASP A 316 -11.92 11.75 -19.48
CA ASP A 316 -12.88 10.67 -19.73
C ASP A 316 -12.94 9.67 -18.56
N ALA A 317 -13.66 10.03 -17.50
CA ALA A 317 -13.82 9.16 -16.33
C ALA A 317 -14.51 7.82 -16.65
N GLY A 318 -15.33 7.75 -17.71
CA GLY A 318 -16.03 6.53 -18.12
C GLY A 318 -15.08 5.47 -18.69
N SER A 319 -13.96 5.91 -19.27
CA SER A 319 -12.88 5.04 -19.73
C SER A 319 -11.74 4.87 -18.72
N GLY A 320 -11.88 5.43 -17.50
CA GLY A 320 -10.83 5.42 -16.48
C GLY A 320 -9.73 6.47 -16.69
N ASN A 321 -9.92 7.47 -17.56
CA ASN A 321 -9.00 8.58 -17.72
C ASN A 321 -9.39 9.73 -16.77
N TYR A 322 -8.69 9.79 -15.64
CA TYR A 322 -8.95 10.74 -14.56
C TYR A 322 -8.08 12.00 -14.62
N HIS A 323 -7.30 12.18 -15.70
CA HIS A 323 -6.62 13.45 -15.94
C HIS A 323 -7.68 14.54 -15.93
N ILE A 324 -7.37 15.65 -15.29
CA ILE A 324 -8.25 16.81 -15.29
C ILE A 324 -8.02 17.63 -16.57
N ARG A 325 -9.09 18.28 -17.08
CA ARG A 325 -8.97 19.18 -18.23
C ARG A 325 -8.30 20.50 -17.82
N ILE A 326 -7.75 21.22 -18.80
CA ILE A 326 -7.09 22.52 -18.59
C ILE A 326 -7.97 23.57 -17.87
N SER A 327 -9.29 23.48 -18.04
CA SER A 327 -10.28 24.38 -17.41
C SER A 327 -10.79 23.87 -16.06
N SER A 328 -10.24 22.77 -15.54
CA SER A 328 -10.64 22.19 -14.27
C SER A 328 -10.39 23.16 -13.12
N PRO A 329 -11.31 23.27 -12.15
CA PRO A 329 -11.06 24.01 -10.91
C PRO A 329 -10.02 23.33 -10.01
N CYS A 330 -9.72 22.04 -10.23
CA CYS A 330 -8.69 21.32 -9.48
C CYS A 330 -7.27 21.68 -9.90
N ARG A 331 -7.12 22.22 -11.11
CA ARG A 331 -5.82 22.53 -11.67
C ARG A 331 -5.14 23.64 -10.86
N ASN A 332 -3.92 23.38 -10.42
CA ASN A 332 -3.04 24.24 -9.65
C ASN A 332 -3.63 24.69 -8.31
N ALA A 333 -4.64 23.97 -7.81
CA ALA A 333 -5.40 24.32 -6.62
C ALA A 333 -4.96 23.54 -5.37
N GLY A 334 -4.02 22.61 -5.50
CA GLY A 334 -3.50 21.81 -4.41
C GLY A 334 -2.54 22.56 -3.49
N LEU A 335 -2.50 22.14 -2.22
CA LEU A 335 -1.57 22.62 -1.21
C LEU A 335 -0.26 21.82 -1.29
N ALA A 336 0.79 22.41 -1.85
CA ALA A 336 2.09 21.77 -2.00
C ALA A 336 2.80 21.43 -0.66
N THR A 337 2.46 22.13 0.42
CA THR A 337 3.02 21.90 1.76
C THR A 337 2.19 20.93 2.60
N ALA A 338 1.18 20.28 2.03
CA ALA A 338 0.38 19.31 2.75
C ALA A 338 1.24 18.07 3.14
N PRO A 339 0.88 17.37 4.24
CA PRO A 339 1.51 16.10 4.57
C PRO A 339 1.33 15.06 3.46
N GLU A 340 2.31 14.18 3.27
CA GLU A 340 2.22 13.05 2.34
C GLU A 340 2.03 13.41 0.85
N VAL A 341 2.35 14.65 0.44
CA VAL A 341 2.29 15.03 -0.99
C VAL A 341 3.43 14.35 -1.76
N PRO A 342 3.12 13.45 -2.70
CA PRO A 342 4.15 12.78 -3.49
C PRO A 342 4.68 13.68 -4.61
N GLN A 343 5.93 13.44 -5.02
CA GLN A 343 6.59 14.22 -6.07
C GLN A 343 6.02 13.96 -7.47
N LYS A 344 5.29 12.86 -7.63
CA LYS A 344 4.67 12.40 -8.86
C LYS A 344 3.23 12.01 -8.60
N ASP A 345 2.41 11.96 -9.63
CA ASP A 345 1.08 11.37 -9.56
C ASP A 345 1.12 9.83 -9.62
N PHE A 346 -0.04 9.19 -9.84
CA PHE A 346 -0.20 7.76 -9.61
C PHE A 346 0.48 6.89 -10.68
N GLU A 347 0.69 7.44 -11.87
CA GLU A 347 1.33 6.87 -13.06
C GLU A 347 2.70 7.51 -13.37
N GLY A 348 3.18 8.39 -12.49
CA GLY A 348 4.57 8.80 -12.45
C GLY A 348 4.90 10.11 -13.17
N ASP A 349 3.89 10.89 -13.58
CA ASP A 349 4.05 12.24 -14.10
C ASP A 349 4.41 13.22 -12.95
N PRO A 350 5.30 14.20 -13.19
CA PRO A 350 5.76 15.10 -12.12
C PRO A 350 4.69 16.09 -11.65
N ARG A 351 4.57 16.27 -10.32
CA ARG A 351 3.77 17.35 -9.72
C ARG A 351 4.58 18.66 -9.66
N VAL A 352 4.59 19.43 -10.74
CA VAL A 352 5.28 20.74 -10.79
C VAL A 352 4.50 21.79 -10.02
N GLN A 353 3.18 21.85 -10.25
CA GLN A 353 2.26 22.65 -9.49
C GLN A 353 1.09 21.75 -9.09
N VAL A 354 0.92 21.53 -7.79
CA VAL A 354 0.05 20.47 -7.30
C VAL A 354 -1.40 20.72 -7.69
N ASP A 355 -1.97 19.75 -8.39
CA ASP A 355 -3.39 19.67 -8.65
C ASP A 355 -4.10 18.97 -7.47
N ILE A 356 -5.40 19.23 -7.33
CA ILE A 356 -6.25 18.45 -6.43
C ILE A 356 -6.62 17.15 -7.15
N GLY A 357 -6.35 16.01 -6.53
CA GLY A 357 -6.63 14.68 -7.07
C GLY A 357 -5.37 13.80 -7.20
N ALA A 358 -5.61 12.55 -7.56
CA ALA A 358 -4.56 11.56 -7.77
C ALA A 358 -3.77 11.76 -9.05
N ASP A 359 -4.32 12.48 -10.03
CA ASP A 359 -3.88 12.52 -11.42
C ASP A 359 -3.73 14.00 -11.84
N GLU A 360 -2.54 14.39 -12.30
CA GLU A 360 -2.24 15.78 -12.66
C GLU A 360 -2.74 16.12 -14.07
N TYR A 361 -2.92 17.40 -14.32
CA TYR A 361 -3.05 17.93 -15.66
C TYR A 361 -1.74 17.71 -16.42
N PHE A 362 -1.73 16.76 -17.35
CA PHE A 362 -0.64 16.62 -18.30
C PHE A 362 -0.97 17.33 -19.62
N GLN A 363 -0.22 18.39 -19.94
CA GLN A 363 -0.25 18.94 -21.29
C GLN A 363 0.51 17.98 -22.20
N THR A 364 -0.22 17.08 -22.89
CA THR A 364 0.40 16.30 -23.95
C THR A 364 1.07 17.26 -24.94
N GLY A 365 2.40 17.19 -25.02
CA GLY A 365 3.11 17.77 -26.14
C GLY A 365 2.49 17.20 -27.41
N LEU A 366 2.08 18.07 -28.34
CA LEU A 366 1.63 17.65 -29.66
C LEU A 366 2.59 16.57 -30.18
N PRO A 367 2.09 15.47 -30.80
CA PRO A 367 2.97 14.45 -31.36
C PRO A 367 4.00 15.13 -32.29
N GLY A 368 5.28 15.14 -31.88
CA GLY A 368 6.38 15.68 -32.68
C GLY A 368 6.95 17.05 -32.28
N VAL A 369 6.58 17.64 -31.14
CA VAL A 369 7.25 18.88 -30.66
C VAL A 369 7.95 18.61 -29.31
N PRO A 370 9.29 18.77 -29.21
CA PRO A 370 9.99 18.65 -27.94
C PRO A 370 9.48 19.69 -26.93
N LEU A 371 9.38 19.28 -25.67
CA LEU A 371 9.00 20.10 -24.53
C LEU A 371 9.98 21.29 -24.42
N LEU A 372 9.59 22.46 -24.92
CA LEU A 372 10.28 23.70 -24.62
C LEU A 372 9.71 24.20 -23.30
N LEU A 373 10.53 24.13 -22.25
CA LEU A 373 10.35 24.82 -20.98
C LEU A 373 10.00 26.29 -21.28
N LEU A 374 8.75 26.66 -21.03
CA LEU A 374 8.35 28.06 -20.93
C LEU A 374 8.47 28.42 -19.44
N GLU A 375 9.49 29.24 -19.17
CA GLU A 375 9.77 29.90 -17.89
C GLU A 375 8.61 30.78 -17.40
#